data_AF-A0A2R6Y1L9-F1
#
_entry.id   AF-A0A2R6Y1L9-F1
#
_cell.length_a   1.000
_cell.length_b   1.000
_cell.length_c   1.000
_cell.angle_alpha   90.00
_cell.angle_beta   90.00
_cell.angle_gamma   90.00
#
_symmetry.space_group_name_H-M   'P 1'
#
loop_
_entity.id
_entity.type
_entity.pdbx_description
1 polymer ?
#
loop_
_entity_poly.entity_id
_entity_poly.type
_entity_poly.pdbx_seq_one_letter_code
_entity_poly.pdbx_strand_id
1 'polypeptide(L)'
;MSNKSITKGGKAFKKSFLLLTVFLLVILSACSSRSAEKGVNDAADPTEPPAQSSPAEHMKKISLDVPAQDVVAKYQGGEITAGTFEQYLNFLQLISPGNPGFSDPASWSDIIDSLIAVRVLADRGEEQGYSEKSDEIDQQYSDIMKSLEALLGNEEAVQKKVEELGLNEQSIKSFLRTYALVDQYLAHTKSDDELKQMYEKEKGDFTLTTVRHILVMTSDQVSDEEAKAKAEDLMKRARSGEDFAKLADEYSEDPGNTNPDGTKNGGLYENVPAGQWTSAFKEATLSLPLHEVSDPVKTEYGYHVIVVENREEQPFDAVKEQLTYEAANNAWYTFYNEELPKLIQEKHLPQQAS
;
A
#
# COMPACT_ATOMS: atom_id res chain seq x y z
N MET A 1 -50.38 -0.30 30.45
CA MET A 1 -49.05 -0.95 30.45
C MET A 1 -48.20 -0.22 29.43
N SER A 2 -47.08 0.36 29.88
CA SER A 2 -46.37 1.45 29.20
C SER A 2 -45.47 0.95 28.07
N ASN A 3 -45.52 1.71 26.98
CA ASN A 3 -44.61 1.74 25.85
C ASN A 3 -43.15 1.96 26.30
N LYS A 4 -42.18 1.29 25.67
CA LYS A 4 -40.79 1.77 25.57
C LYS A 4 -40.02 1.08 24.43
N SER A 5 -39.85 1.87 23.38
CA SER A 5 -38.82 1.77 22.35
C SER A 5 -37.43 1.63 22.97
N ILE A 6 -36.62 0.72 22.42
CA ILE A 6 -35.16 0.70 22.60
C ILE A 6 -34.52 0.88 21.22
N THR A 7 -34.39 2.14 20.83
CA THR A 7 -33.32 2.59 19.94
C THR A 7 -32.11 2.97 20.79
N LYS A 8 -30.91 2.50 20.42
CA LYS A 8 -29.62 3.23 20.37
C LYS A 8 -28.46 2.27 20.58
N GLY A 9 -27.46 2.36 19.70
CA GLY A 9 -26.19 1.69 19.90
C GLY A 9 -25.23 1.63 18.72
N GLY A 10 -25.53 2.26 17.58
CA GLY A 10 -24.51 2.46 16.53
C GLY A 10 -23.39 3.35 17.07
N LYS A 11 -22.31 2.74 17.54
CA LYS A 11 -21.06 3.47 17.82
C LYS A 11 -20.45 3.78 16.46
N ALA A 12 -20.58 5.05 16.06
CA ALA A 12 -19.72 5.64 15.05
C ALA A 12 -18.27 5.37 15.47
N PHE A 13 -17.61 4.47 14.74
CA PHE A 13 -16.18 4.30 14.82
C PHE A 13 -15.57 5.66 14.42
N LYS A 14 -14.82 6.26 15.33
CA LYS A 14 -14.12 7.52 15.07
C LYS A 14 -13.26 7.30 13.83
N LYS A 15 -13.45 8.14 12.81
CA LYS A 15 -12.58 8.24 11.63
C LYS A 15 -11.14 8.39 12.13
N SER A 16 -10.36 7.33 12.03
CA SER A 16 -8.91 7.38 12.23
C SER A 16 -8.35 7.93 10.93
N PHE A 17 -8.32 9.26 10.81
CA PHE A 17 -7.78 9.95 9.66
C PHE A 17 -6.25 9.88 9.73
N LEU A 18 -5.70 8.73 9.32
CA LEU A 18 -4.28 8.52 9.11
C LEU A 18 -3.97 8.65 7.62
N LEU A 19 -4.31 9.80 7.04
CA LEU A 19 -3.87 10.24 5.71
C LEU A 19 -2.42 10.74 5.82
N LEU A 20 -1.53 9.84 6.21
CA LEU A 20 -0.08 9.95 6.03
C LEU A 20 0.49 8.61 5.53
N THR A 21 -0.38 7.69 5.11
CA THR A 21 -0.03 6.32 4.73
C THR A 21 0.17 6.16 3.23
N VAL A 22 -0.39 7.07 2.41
CA VAL A 22 -0.31 6.99 0.96
C VAL A 22 1.11 7.29 0.45
N PHE A 23 1.70 8.40 0.92
CA PHE A 23 2.92 8.92 0.31
C PHE A 23 4.22 8.32 0.80
N LEU A 24 4.28 7.92 2.07
CA LEU A 24 5.46 7.25 2.60
C LEU A 24 5.70 5.91 1.88
N LEU A 25 4.63 5.19 1.53
CA LEU A 25 4.70 3.91 0.79
C LEU A 25 5.14 4.08 -0.66
N VAL A 26 4.72 5.14 -1.37
CA VAL A 26 5.09 5.36 -2.78
C VAL A 26 6.57 5.75 -2.93
N ILE A 27 7.12 6.55 -2.01
CA ILE A 27 8.58 6.84 -1.96
C ILE A 27 9.38 5.55 -1.72
N LEU A 28 8.85 4.62 -0.90
CA LEU A 28 9.49 3.32 -0.63
C LEU A 28 9.44 2.37 -1.84
N SER A 29 8.36 2.39 -2.63
CA SER A 29 8.22 1.53 -3.83
C SER A 29 9.08 2.00 -5.01
N ALA A 30 9.29 3.32 -5.18
CA ALA A 30 10.14 3.86 -6.25
C ALA A 30 11.61 3.43 -6.09
N CYS A 31 12.16 3.53 -4.87
CA CYS A 31 13.56 3.14 -4.59
C CYS A 31 13.80 1.61 -4.63
N SER A 32 12.78 0.78 -4.41
CA SER A 32 12.94 -0.68 -4.33
C SER A 32 12.86 -1.39 -5.68
N SER A 33 12.27 -0.76 -6.70
CA SER A 33 11.99 -1.41 -7.99
C SER A 33 13.19 -1.63 -8.92
N ARG A 34 14.38 -1.07 -8.62
CA ARG A 34 15.52 -1.07 -9.55
C ARG A 34 16.77 -1.87 -9.11
N SER A 35 16.80 -2.39 -7.89
CA SER A 35 17.97 -3.12 -7.36
C SER A 35 17.86 -4.65 -7.46
N ALA A 36 16.78 -5.20 -8.03
CA ALA A 36 16.48 -6.64 -8.03
C ALA A 36 17.02 -7.42 -9.26
N GLU A 37 18.13 -7.01 -9.85
CA GLU A 37 18.83 -7.80 -10.87
C GLU A 37 20.33 -7.90 -10.56
N LYS A 38 20.72 -8.79 -9.64
CA LYS A 38 21.97 -9.57 -9.70
C LYS A 38 22.14 -10.52 -8.52
N GLY A 39 22.20 -11.81 -8.84
CA GLY A 39 23.05 -12.78 -8.15
C GLY A 39 22.39 -13.61 -7.05
N VAL A 40 21.57 -14.60 -7.44
CA VAL A 40 21.35 -15.81 -6.62
C VAL A 40 22.35 -16.86 -7.08
N ASN A 41 23.27 -17.24 -6.21
CA ASN A 41 23.81 -18.60 -6.03
C ASN A 41 24.92 -18.53 -4.97
N ASP A 42 24.59 -18.92 -3.74
CA ASP A 42 25.37 -19.89 -2.96
C ASP A 42 24.66 -20.13 -1.61
N ALA A 43 24.38 -21.40 -1.34
CA ALA A 43 23.76 -21.86 -0.11
C ALA A 43 24.80 -21.94 1.02
N ALA A 44 24.51 -21.32 2.17
CA ALA A 44 25.24 -21.52 3.41
C ALA A 44 24.28 -21.53 4.62
N ASP A 45 24.38 -22.62 5.38
CA ASP A 45 24.16 -22.86 6.83
C ASP A 45 23.16 -21.96 7.62
N PRO A 46 22.20 -22.52 8.41
CA PRO A 46 21.27 -21.74 9.21
C PRO A 46 21.94 -21.34 10.53
N THR A 47 22.94 -20.47 10.47
CA THR A 47 23.33 -19.67 11.63
C THR A 47 22.44 -18.44 11.68
N GLU A 48 21.77 -18.27 12.82
CA GLU A 48 21.09 -17.07 13.33
C GLU A 48 21.09 -15.85 12.39
N PRO A 49 19.92 -15.34 11.95
CA PRO A 49 19.88 -14.19 11.05
C PRO A 49 20.71 -13.05 11.67
N PRO A 50 21.58 -12.37 10.89
CA PRO A 50 22.45 -11.34 11.43
C PRO A 50 21.60 -10.34 12.20
N ALA A 51 21.99 -10.03 13.44
CA ALA A 51 21.30 -9.08 14.30
C ALA A 51 20.98 -7.81 13.49
N GLN A 52 19.71 -7.61 13.18
CA GLN A 52 19.28 -6.42 12.45
C GLN A 52 19.62 -5.22 13.33
N SER A 53 20.44 -4.31 12.81
CA SER A 53 20.77 -3.05 13.45
C SER A 53 19.48 -2.32 13.85
N SER A 54 19.48 -1.68 15.01
CA SER A 54 18.31 -0.95 15.48
C SER A 54 17.91 0.13 14.46
N PRO A 55 16.62 0.36 14.18
CA PRO A 55 16.20 1.44 13.27
C PRO A 55 16.80 2.81 13.62
N ALA A 56 17.11 3.05 14.90
CA ALA A 56 17.76 4.27 15.37
C ALA A 56 19.22 4.42 14.90
N GLU A 57 19.95 3.33 14.63
CA GLU A 57 21.34 3.35 14.18
C GLU A 57 21.50 3.87 12.74
N HIS A 58 20.41 3.87 11.99
CA HIS A 58 20.35 4.38 10.62
C HIS A 58 20.03 5.87 10.55
N MET A 59 19.60 6.51 11.66
CA MET A 59 19.35 7.96 11.72
C MET A 59 20.67 8.72 11.92
N LYS A 60 21.41 8.89 10.81
CA LYS A 60 22.67 9.63 10.77
C LYS A 60 22.50 10.87 9.91
N LYS A 61 23.06 11.98 10.36
CA LYS A 61 22.99 13.23 9.60
C LYS A 61 23.57 13.01 8.20
N ILE A 62 22.75 13.26 7.19
CA ILE A 62 23.21 13.41 5.82
C ILE A 62 23.64 14.86 5.66
N SER A 63 24.82 15.08 5.11
CA SER A 63 25.33 16.41 4.77
C SER A 63 25.82 16.41 3.34
N LEU A 64 25.54 17.49 2.62
CA LEU A 64 25.89 17.62 1.20
C LEU A 64 27.23 18.36 1.06
N ASP A 65 28.00 18.03 0.03
CA ASP A 65 29.35 18.58 -0.22
C ASP A 65 29.36 19.99 -0.84
N VAL A 66 28.19 20.61 -0.98
CA VAL A 66 27.99 21.94 -1.57
C VAL A 66 27.35 22.90 -0.54
N PRO A 67 27.61 24.22 -0.65
CA PRO A 67 26.97 25.23 0.20
C PRO A 67 25.44 25.13 0.21
N ALA A 68 24.82 25.37 1.38
CA ALA A 68 23.38 25.22 1.58
C ALA A 68 22.52 26.10 0.66
N GLN A 69 23.03 27.24 0.21
CA GLN A 69 22.35 28.15 -0.72
C GLN A 69 22.45 27.74 -2.19
N ASP A 70 23.31 26.79 -2.54
CA ASP A 70 23.52 26.40 -3.93
C ASP A 70 22.28 25.66 -4.45
N VAL A 71 21.91 25.96 -5.70
CA VAL A 71 20.74 25.37 -6.36
C VAL A 71 21.12 23.99 -6.91
N VAL A 72 20.44 22.95 -6.41
CA VAL A 72 20.65 21.55 -6.81
C VAL A 72 19.58 21.04 -7.78
N ALA A 73 18.45 21.72 -7.89
CA ALA A 73 17.48 21.49 -8.95
C ALA A 73 16.64 22.74 -9.27
N LYS A 74 16.24 22.88 -10.53
CA LYS A 74 15.28 23.89 -11.00
C LYS A 74 14.12 23.20 -11.69
N TYR A 75 12.93 23.72 -11.48
CA TYR A 75 11.70 23.26 -12.12
C TYR A 75 10.79 24.45 -12.43
N GLN A 76 9.81 24.23 -13.31
CA GLN A 76 8.80 25.24 -13.57
C GLN A 76 7.99 25.50 -12.27
N GLY A 77 8.21 26.67 -11.66
CA GLY A 77 7.59 27.06 -10.40
C GLY A 77 8.57 27.33 -9.27
N GLY A 78 9.83 26.89 -9.38
CA GLY A 78 10.81 27.18 -8.33
C GLY A 78 12.15 26.45 -8.45
N GLU A 79 12.89 26.46 -7.35
CA GLU A 79 14.19 25.83 -7.22
C GLU A 79 14.33 25.10 -5.88
N ILE A 80 15.17 24.07 -5.86
CA ILE A 80 15.58 23.34 -4.66
C ILE A 80 17.02 23.71 -4.35
N THR A 81 17.26 24.23 -3.15
CA THR A 81 18.62 24.48 -2.65
C THR A 81 19.17 23.23 -1.96
N ALA A 82 20.51 23.12 -1.89
CA ALA A 82 21.17 22.02 -1.20
C ALA A 82 20.72 21.91 0.26
N GLY A 83 20.59 23.02 0.98
CA GLY A 83 20.12 23.02 2.37
C GLY A 83 18.69 22.49 2.52
N THR A 84 17.81 22.81 1.57
CA THR A 84 16.44 22.25 1.55
C THR A 84 16.49 20.74 1.33
N PHE A 85 17.29 20.29 0.35
CA PHE A 85 17.39 18.88 0.02
C PHE A 85 18.01 18.07 1.17
N GLU A 86 19.04 18.60 1.83
CA GLU A 86 19.64 18.03 3.04
C GLU A 86 18.61 17.88 4.16
N GLN A 87 17.85 18.94 4.46
CA GLN A 87 16.78 18.87 5.46
C GLN A 87 15.72 17.84 5.08
N TYR A 88 15.37 17.74 3.80
CA TYR A 88 14.39 16.76 3.35
C TYR A 88 14.90 15.32 3.51
N LEU A 89 16.14 15.02 3.12
CA LEU A 89 16.76 13.70 3.32
C LEU A 89 16.78 13.31 4.80
N ASN A 90 17.13 14.25 5.68
CA ASN A 90 17.14 14.03 7.13
C ASN A 90 15.73 13.90 7.71
N PHE A 91 14.75 14.62 7.18
CA PHE A 91 13.33 14.47 7.55
C PHE A 91 12.79 13.07 7.18
N LEU A 92 13.14 12.55 6.01
CA LEU A 92 12.73 11.20 5.60
C LEU A 92 13.25 10.10 6.55
N GLN A 93 14.49 10.22 7.04
CA GLN A 93 15.04 9.31 8.04
C GLN A 93 14.24 9.33 9.36
N LEU A 94 13.69 10.49 9.72
CA LEU A 94 12.94 10.68 10.96
C LEU A 94 11.56 10.03 10.89
N ILE A 95 10.86 10.16 9.76
CA ILE A 95 9.51 9.60 9.59
C ILE A 95 9.50 8.14 9.10
N SER A 96 10.63 7.64 8.59
CA SER A 96 10.80 6.26 8.15
C SER A 96 12.17 5.71 8.60
N PRO A 97 12.41 5.57 9.91
CA PRO A 97 13.69 5.11 10.44
C PRO A 97 14.01 3.69 9.95
N GLY A 98 15.29 3.42 9.66
CA GLY A 98 15.77 2.12 9.21
C GLY A 98 15.78 1.91 7.69
N ASN A 99 15.35 2.88 6.87
CA ASN A 99 15.52 2.81 5.42
C ASN A 99 16.91 3.34 5.00
N PRO A 100 17.85 2.47 4.55
CA PRO A 100 19.18 2.91 4.14
C PRO A 100 19.18 3.72 2.84
N GLY A 101 18.13 3.63 2.03
CA GLY A 101 18.02 4.31 0.74
C GLY A 101 18.10 5.83 0.84
N PHE A 102 17.71 6.44 1.96
CA PHE A 102 17.84 7.89 2.14
C PHE A 102 19.30 8.34 2.19
N SER A 103 20.19 7.52 2.74
CA SER A 103 21.63 7.79 2.80
C SER A 103 22.39 7.32 1.56
N ASP A 104 21.75 6.61 0.64
CA ASP A 104 22.37 6.12 -0.59
C ASP A 104 22.30 7.18 -1.70
N PRO A 105 23.44 7.75 -2.16
CA PRO A 105 23.45 8.71 -3.24
C PRO A 105 22.81 8.21 -4.55
N ALA A 106 22.76 6.90 -4.77
CA ALA A 106 22.08 6.33 -5.94
C ALA A 106 20.56 6.61 -5.94
N SER A 107 19.96 6.80 -4.77
CA SER A 107 18.52 7.10 -4.62
C SER A 107 18.21 8.61 -4.69
N TRP A 108 19.22 9.48 -4.61
CA TRP A 108 19.00 10.93 -4.46
C TRP A 108 18.33 11.60 -5.66
N SER A 109 18.51 11.05 -6.87
CA SER A 109 17.77 11.51 -8.05
C SER A 109 16.25 11.36 -7.86
N ASP A 110 15.80 10.21 -7.38
CA ASP A 110 14.37 9.91 -7.26
C ASP A 110 13.77 10.62 -6.03
N ILE A 111 14.59 10.81 -4.98
CA ILE A 111 14.19 11.57 -3.79
C ILE A 111 14.03 13.06 -4.12
N ILE A 112 14.94 13.67 -4.89
CA ILE A 112 14.78 15.08 -5.28
C ILE A 112 13.60 15.27 -6.23
N ASP A 113 13.34 14.31 -7.12
CA ASP A 113 12.16 14.32 -7.99
C ASP A 113 10.88 14.24 -7.15
N SER A 114 10.87 13.39 -6.10
CA SER A 114 9.76 13.30 -5.16
C SER A 114 9.54 14.61 -4.38
N LEU A 115 10.62 15.28 -3.96
CA LEU A 115 10.53 16.59 -3.30
C LEU A 115 9.93 17.66 -4.23
N ILE A 116 10.37 17.70 -5.49
CA ILE A 116 9.80 18.61 -6.49
C ILE A 116 8.33 18.28 -6.72
N ALA A 117 7.99 17.00 -6.79
CA ALA A 117 6.63 16.55 -7.02
C ALA A 117 5.66 17.03 -5.93
N VAL A 118 6.02 16.82 -4.65
CA VAL A 118 5.17 17.25 -3.54
C VAL A 118 5.04 18.77 -3.47
N ARG A 119 6.08 19.53 -3.84
CA ARG A 119 6.00 21.00 -3.92
C ARG A 119 5.03 21.45 -5.00
N VAL A 120 5.20 20.95 -6.23
CA VAL A 120 4.32 21.32 -7.35
C VAL A 120 2.86 20.97 -7.06
N LEU A 121 2.60 19.79 -6.49
CA LEU A 121 1.24 19.37 -6.15
C LEU A 121 0.66 20.16 -4.96
N ALA A 122 1.48 20.53 -3.97
CA ALA A 122 1.05 21.40 -2.88
C ALA A 122 0.68 22.79 -3.41
N ASP A 123 1.52 23.40 -4.26
CA ASP A 123 1.25 24.70 -4.89
C ASP A 123 -0.07 24.67 -5.68
N ARG A 124 -0.31 23.61 -6.47
CA ARG A 124 -1.60 23.40 -7.17
C ARG A 124 -2.78 23.26 -6.22
N GLY A 125 -2.57 22.58 -5.09
CA GLY A 125 -3.57 22.45 -4.04
C GLY A 125 -3.95 23.82 -3.47
N GLU A 126 -2.96 24.63 -3.11
CA GLU A 126 -3.17 26.00 -2.61
C GLU A 126 -3.87 26.89 -3.64
N GLU A 127 -3.46 26.83 -4.91
CA GLU A 127 -4.11 27.57 -6.01
C GLU A 127 -5.59 27.20 -6.19
N GLN A 128 -5.97 25.97 -5.85
CA GLN A 128 -7.35 25.49 -5.87
C GLN A 128 -8.10 25.73 -4.56
N GLY A 129 -7.48 26.41 -3.59
CA GLY A 129 -8.07 26.80 -2.32
C GLY A 129 -8.05 25.71 -1.26
N TYR A 130 -7.25 24.65 -1.44
CA TYR A 130 -6.92 23.73 -0.36
C TYR A 130 -5.94 24.42 0.61
N SER A 131 -6.06 24.10 1.89
CA SER A 131 -5.24 24.70 2.94
C SER A 131 -5.02 23.68 4.04
N GLU A 132 -3.81 23.65 4.60
CA GLU A 132 -3.55 22.88 5.79
C GLU A 132 -4.41 23.35 6.97
N LYS A 133 -4.70 22.45 7.90
CA LYS A 133 -5.25 22.81 9.20
C LYS A 133 -4.14 22.75 10.22
N SER A 134 -3.77 23.90 10.79
CA SER A 134 -2.68 24.02 11.78
C SER A 134 -2.76 22.96 12.88
N ASP A 135 -3.97 22.73 13.41
CA ASP A 135 -4.20 21.80 14.52
C ASP A 135 -3.91 20.35 14.12
N GLU A 136 -4.18 19.97 12.86
CA GLU A 136 -3.89 18.63 12.35
C GLU A 136 -2.37 18.42 12.19
N ILE A 137 -1.64 19.45 11.76
CA ILE A 137 -0.18 19.42 11.64
C ILE A 137 0.51 19.36 13.01
N ASP A 138 0.00 20.10 13.99
CA ASP A 138 0.50 20.07 15.36
C ASP A 138 0.30 18.69 15.99
N GLN A 139 -0.84 18.06 15.73
CA GLN A 139 -1.12 16.69 16.16
C GLN A 139 -0.18 15.68 15.50
N GLN A 140 -0.01 15.75 14.16
CA GLN A 140 0.91 14.86 13.43
C GLN A 140 2.35 15.00 13.92
N TYR A 141 2.81 16.24 14.13
CA TYR A 141 4.12 16.50 14.71
C TYR A 141 4.27 15.84 16.09
N SER A 142 3.27 16.03 16.96
CA SER A 142 3.28 15.42 18.30
C SER A 142 3.30 13.89 18.25
N ASP A 143 2.57 13.28 17.32
CA ASP A 143 2.52 11.82 17.15
C ASP A 143 3.86 11.26 16.68
N ILE A 144 4.54 11.95 15.76
CA ILE A 144 5.89 11.60 15.30
C ILE A 144 6.89 11.72 16.46
N MET A 145 6.87 12.82 17.21
CA MET A 145 7.77 12.99 18.36
C MET A 145 7.56 11.88 19.40
N LYS A 146 6.32 11.47 19.64
CA LYS A 146 5.98 10.37 20.55
C LYS A 146 6.44 9.00 20.03
N SER A 147 6.35 8.74 18.72
CA SER A 147 6.86 7.49 18.15
C SER A 147 8.39 7.43 18.25
N LEU A 148 9.06 8.56 18.05
CA LEU A 148 10.51 8.67 18.24
C LEU A 148 10.90 8.52 19.71
N GLU A 149 10.12 9.04 20.64
CA GLU A 149 10.35 8.85 22.07
C GLU A 149 10.31 7.37 22.44
N ALA A 150 9.34 6.61 21.91
CA ALA A 150 9.28 5.16 22.11
C ALA A 150 10.50 4.43 21.52
N LEU A 151 11.08 4.95 20.43
CA LEU A 151 12.26 4.39 19.77
C LEU A 151 13.58 4.77 20.45
N LEU A 152 13.70 6.02 20.93
CA LEU A 152 14.94 6.63 21.44
C LEU A 152 15.01 6.66 22.97
N GLY A 153 13.88 6.40 23.65
CA GLY A 153 13.77 6.16 25.08
C GLY A 153 13.27 7.33 25.93
N ASN A 154 13.37 8.57 25.46
CA ASN A 154 12.84 9.77 26.13
C ASN A 154 12.81 11.00 25.21
N GLU A 155 12.10 12.04 25.62
CA GLU A 155 11.96 13.31 24.90
C GLU A 155 13.30 14.03 24.65
N GLU A 156 14.22 14.04 25.62
CA GLU A 156 15.54 14.69 25.48
C GLU A 156 16.36 14.06 24.35
N ALA A 157 16.31 12.73 24.23
CA ALA A 157 16.97 11.99 23.16
C ALA A 157 16.36 12.30 21.79
N VAL A 158 15.03 12.51 21.71
CA VAL A 158 14.35 12.93 20.48
C VAL A 158 14.79 14.33 20.07
N GLN A 159 14.74 15.30 20.98
CA GLN A 159 15.16 16.69 20.72
C GLN A 159 16.61 16.74 20.23
N LYS A 160 17.52 16.04 20.94
CA LYS A 160 18.92 15.92 20.53
C LYS A 160 19.06 15.29 19.14
N LYS A 161 18.29 14.24 18.82
CA LYS A 161 18.35 13.58 17.51
C LYS A 161 17.85 14.51 16.39
N VAL A 162 16.76 15.23 16.62
CA VAL A 162 16.22 16.24 15.68
C VAL A 162 17.29 17.31 15.38
N GLU A 163 17.95 17.83 16.41
CA GLU A 163 19.04 18.80 16.28
C GLU A 163 20.27 18.23 15.56
N GLU A 164 20.68 17.00 15.91
CA GLU A 164 21.79 16.28 15.25
C GLU A 164 21.55 16.11 13.76
N LEU A 165 20.31 15.88 13.35
CA LEU A 165 19.89 15.76 11.95
C LEU A 165 19.76 17.13 11.24
N GLY A 166 20.03 18.25 11.92
CA GLY A 166 19.91 19.59 11.34
C GLY A 166 18.47 20.03 11.12
N LEU A 167 17.52 19.43 11.84
CA LEU A 167 16.09 19.72 11.77
C LEU A 167 15.65 20.55 12.98
N ASN A 168 14.45 21.10 12.89
CA ASN A 168 13.74 21.72 14.00
C ASN A 168 12.23 21.58 13.78
N GLU A 169 11.43 21.99 14.77
CA GLU A 169 9.97 21.92 14.67
C GLU A 169 9.42 22.62 13.42
N GLN A 170 9.95 23.79 13.07
CA GLN A 170 9.48 24.55 11.92
C GLN A 170 9.76 23.80 10.60
N SER A 171 10.95 23.25 10.40
CA SER A 171 11.27 22.51 9.18
C SER A 171 10.45 21.23 9.06
N ILE A 172 10.28 20.48 10.16
CA ILE A 172 9.45 19.27 10.20
C ILE A 172 7.99 19.62 9.87
N LYS A 173 7.40 20.61 10.56
CA LYS A 173 6.02 21.04 10.28
C LYS A 173 5.86 21.56 8.86
N SER A 174 6.85 22.22 8.28
CA SER A 174 6.80 22.68 6.88
C SER A 174 6.66 21.51 5.90
N PHE A 175 7.40 20.42 6.11
CA PHE A 175 7.26 19.23 5.28
C PHE A 175 5.90 18.55 5.50
N LEU A 176 5.45 18.42 6.75
CA LEU A 176 4.13 17.85 7.05
C LEU A 176 2.99 18.65 6.39
N ARG A 177 3.06 19.98 6.39
CA ARG A 177 2.11 20.84 5.66
C ARG A 177 2.07 20.53 4.18
N THR A 178 3.25 20.42 3.57
CA THR A 178 3.39 20.11 2.14
C THR A 178 2.71 18.78 1.82
N TYR A 179 2.97 17.73 2.60
CA TYR A 179 2.33 16.43 2.41
C TYR A 179 0.81 16.47 2.63
N ALA A 180 0.35 17.15 3.68
CA ALA A 180 -1.08 17.27 3.97
C ALA A 180 -1.84 17.99 2.85
N LEU A 181 -1.25 19.03 2.26
CA LEU A 181 -1.81 19.72 1.09
C LEU A 181 -1.91 18.80 -0.12
N VAL A 182 -0.86 18.01 -0.40
CA VAL A 182 -0.86 17.03 -1.49
C VAL A 182 -1.93 15.97 -1.27
N ASP A 183 -2.02 15.41 -0.07
CA ASP A 183 -3.02 14.39 0.27
C ASP A 183 -4.45 14.95 0.10
N GLN A 184 -4.69 16.17 0.59
CA GLN A 184 -5.98 16.84 0.45
C GLN A 184 -6.29 17.11 -1.02
N TYR A 185 -5.33 17.62 -1.79
CA TYR A 185 -5.52 17.94 -3.21
C TYR A 185 -5.82 16.66 -4.01
N LEU A 186 -4.98 15.64 -3.89
CA LEU A 186 -5.11 14.40 -4.65
C LEU A 186 -6.40 13.63 -4.32
N ALA A 187 -6.83 13.64 -3.06
CA ALA A 187 -8.10 13.04 -2.64
C ALA A 187 -9.35 13.71 -3.27
N HIS A 188 -9.19 14.89 -3.86
CA HIS A 188 -10.28 15.63 -4.52
C HIS A 188 -10.06 15.81 -6.03
N THR A 189 -9.08 15.12 -6.61
CA THR A 189 -8.87 15.11 -8.08
C THR A 189 -10.03 14.46 -8.84
N LYS A 190 -10.86 13.69 -8.15
CA LYS A 190 -12.09 13.08 -8.67
C LYS A 190 -13.30 13.55 -7.88
N SER A 191 -14.34 13.93 -8.61
CA SER A 191 -15.66 14.22 -8.04
C SER A 191 -16.38 12.95 -7.58
N ASP A 192 -17.36 13.10 -6.69
CA ASP A 192 -18.22 11.99 -6.25
C ASP A 192 -18.89 11.25 -7.42
N ASP A 193 -19.25 11.97 -8.50
CA ASP A 193 -19.88 11.36 -9.66
C ASP A 193 -18.89 10.57 -10.52
N GLU A 194 -17.63 11.01 -10.61
CA GLU A 194 -16.57 10.21 -11.23
C GLU A 194 -16.25 8.97 -10.40
N LEU A 195 -16.19 9.09 -9.06
CA LEU A 195 -15.98 7.94 -8.18
C LEU A 195 -17.13 6.93 -8.28
N LYS A 196 -18.38 7.39 -8.42
CA LYS A 196 -19.51 6.50 -8.71
C LYS A 196 -19.37 5.81 -10.06
N GLN A 197 -18.88 6.50 -11.09
CA GLN A 197 -18.63 5.87 -12.39
C GLN A 197 -17.55 4.79 -12.31
N MET A 198 -16.48 5.04 -11.53
CA MET A 198 -15.47 4.01 -11.22
C MET A 198 -16.10 2.81 -10.51
N TYR A 199 -16.89 3.07 -9.46
CA TYR A 199 -17.63 2.02 -8.74
C TYR A 199 -18.52 1.19 -9.65
N GLU A 200 -19.34 1.81 -10.51
CA GLU A 200 -20.25 1.05 -11.40
C GLU A 200 -19.49 0.20 -12.42
N LYS A 201 -18.34 0.67 -12.90
CA LYS A 201 -17.49 -0.07 -13.84
C LYS A 201 -16.85 -1.31 -13.19
N GLU A 202 -16.49 -1.19 -11.92
CA GLU A 202 -15.71 -2.18 -11.16
C GLU A 202 -16.53 -2.77 -9.99
N LYS A 203 -17.87 -2.69 -10.06
CA LYS A 203 -18.78 -3.08 -8.97
C LYS A 203 -18.57 -4.52 -8.51
N GLY A 204 -18.24 -5.40 -9.47
CA GLY A 204 -17.92 -6.79 -9.19
C GLY A 204 -16.67 -6.95 -8.30
N ASP A 205 -15.67 -6.06 -8.41
CA ASP A 205 -14.44 -6.12 -7.60
C ASP A 205 -14.72 -5.92 -6.11
N PHE A 206 -15.71 -5.09 -5.80
CA PHE A 206 -16.11 -4.78 -4.43
C PHE A 206 -17.11 -5.77 -3.83
N THR A 207 -17.62 -6.71 -4.61
CA THR A 207 -18.59 -7.69 -4.11
C THR A 207 -17.88 -8.66 -3.16
N LEU A 208 -18.31 -8.73 -1.91
CA LEU A 208 -17.79 -9.70 -0.94
C LEU A 208 -18.36 -11.08 -1.25
N THR A 209 -17.48 -12.07 -1.29
CA THR A 209 -17.84 -13.43 -1.65
C THR A 209 -17.37 -14.41 -0.59
N THR A 210 -18.24 -15.34 -0.21
CA THR A 210 -17.84 -16.51 0.56
C THR A 210 -17.85 -17.70 -0.38
N VAL A 211 -16.71 -18.34 -0.55
CA VAL A 211 -16.53 -19.43 -1.50
C VAL A 211 -15.84 -20.62 -0.84
N ARG A 212 -16.15 -21.82 -1.31
CA ARG A 212 -15.28 -22.98 -1.15
C ARG A 212 -14.69 -23.35 -2.48
N HIS A 213 -13.43 -23.74 -2.51
CA HIS A 213 -12.83 -24.24 -3.74
C HIS A 213 -11.85 -25.39 -3.53
N ILE A 214 -11.65 -26.14 -4.61
CA ILE A 214 -10.64 -27.18 -4.74
C ILE A 214 -9.72 -26.78 -5.88
N LEU A 215 -8.44 -26.55 -5.60
CA LEU A 215 -7.41 -26.32 -6.61
C LEU A 215 -6.70 -27.63 -6.93
N VAL A 216 -6.67 -27.98 -8.21
CA VAL A 216 -5.76 -28.98 -8.77
C VAL A 216 -4.69 -28.26 -9.59
N MET A 217 -3.45 -28.24 -9.10
CA MET A 217 -2.36 -27.50 -9.72
C MET A 217 -1.85 -28.17 -11.01
N THR A 218 -1.42 -27.35 -11.96
CA THR A 218 -0.59 -27.81 -13.08
C THR A 218 0.88 -27.64 -12.75
N SER A 219 1.73 -28.56 -13.17
CA SER A 219 3.19 -28.50 -12.95
C SER A 219 3.95 -29.24 -14.04
N ASP A 220 5.29 -29.20 -14.01
CA ASP A 220 6.12 -29.98 -14.93
C ASP A 220 5.87 -31.51 -14.84
N GLN A 221 5.28 -31.96 -13.73
CA GLN A 221 4.94 -33.37 -13.47
C GLN A 221 3.46 -33.69 -13.67
N VAL A 222 2.59 -32.68 -13.74
CA VAL A 222 1.14 -32.85 -13.88
C VAL A 222 0.69 -32.05 -15.09
N SER A 223 0.37 -32.76 -16.17
CA SER A 223 -0.10 -32.13 -17.41
C SER A 223 -1.43 -31.41 -17.22
N ASP A 224 -1.74 -30.47 -18.13
CA ASP A 224 -3.01 -29.74 -18.11
C ASP A 224 -4.21 -30.69 -18.23
N GLU A 225 -4.11 -31.69 -19.10
CA GLU A 225 -5.15 -32.70 -19.30
C GLU A 225 -5.38 -33.56 -18.05
N GLU A 226 -4.31 -33.95 -17.35
CA GLU A 226 -4.41 -34.71 -16.09
C GLU A 226 -5.03 -33.88 -14.97
N ALA A 227 -4.58 -32.63 -14.80
CA ALA A 227 -5.15 -31.71 -13.82
C ALA A 227 -6.65 -31.47 -14.08
N LYS A 228 -7.01 -31.25 -15.35
CA LYS A 228 -8.40 -31.09 -15.77
C LYS A 228 -9.23 -32.34 -15.47
N ALA A 229 -8.75 -33.52 -15.84
CA ALA A 229 -9.46 -34.78 -15.61
C ALA A 229 -9.70 -35.02 -14.11
N LYS A 230 -8.72 -34.72 -13.26
CA LYS A 230 -8.85 -34.81 -11.80
C LYS A 230 -9.87 -33.80 -11.26
N ALA A 231 -9.86 -32.54 -11.73
CA ALA A 231 -10.86 -31.55 -11.35
C ALA A 231 -12.28 -31.94 -11.80
N GLU A 232 -12.43 -32.50 -13.01
CA GLU A 232 -13.71 -33.01 -13.50
C GLU A 232 -14.25 -34.18 -12.68
N ASP A 233 -13.38 -35.07 -12.19
CA ASP A 233 -13.76 -36.16 -11.27
C ASP A 233 -14.28 -35.61 -9.93
N LEU A 234 -13.53 -34.69 -9.32
CA LEU A 234 -13.90 -34.06 -8.05
C LEU A 234 -15.22 -33.28 -8.16
N MET A 235 -15.42 -32.56 -9.27
CA MET A 235 -16.69 -31.92 -9.59
C MET A 235 -17.84 -32.94 -9.67
N LYS A 236 -17.66 -34.07 -10.37
CA LYS A 236 -18.71 -35.11 -10.50
C LYS A 236 -19.05 -35.72 -9.14
N ARG A 237 -18.05 -35.99 -8.30
CA ARG A 237 -18.22 -36.48 -6.93
C ARG A 237 -19.01 -35.50 -6.07
N ALA A 238 -18.64 -34.22 -6.08
CA ALA A 238 -19.37 -33.16 -5.39
C ALA A 238 -20.83 -33.05 -5.86
N ARG A 239 -21.06 -33.02 -7.18
CA ARG A 239 -22.43 -32.98 -7.75
C ARG A 239 -23.26 -34.23 -7.44
N SER A 240 -22.60 -35.36 -7.15
CA SER A 240 -23.25 -36.60 -6.72
C SER A 240 -23.60 -36.63 -5.22
N GLY A 241 -23.29 -35.56 -4.48
CA GLY A 241 -23.64 -35.39 -3.07
C GLY A 241 -22.54 -35.73 -2.07
N GLU A 242 -21.30 -35.93 -2.52
CA GLU A 242 -20.16 -36.01 -1.61
C GLU A 242 -19.88 -34.66 -0.96
N ASP A 243 -19.45 -34.67 0.29
CA ASP A 243 -19.18 -33.46 1.09
C ASP A 243 -18.03 -32.65 0.48
N PHE A 244 -18.33 -31.47 -0.05
CA PHE A 244 -17.37 -30.61 -0.72
C PHE A 244 -16.20 -30.20 0.16
N ALA A 245 -16.45 -29.93 1.45
CA ALA A 245 -15.40 -29.51 2.38
C ALA A 245 -14.41 -30.66 2.60
N LYS A 246 -14.89 -31.90 2.71
CA LYS A 246 -14.00 -33.08 2.81
C LYS A 246 -13.19 -33.30 1.54
N LEU A 247 -13.82 -33.12 0.37
CA LEU A 247 -13.11 -33.19 -0.91
C LEU A 247 -12.01 -32.11 -0.99
N ALA A 248 -12.29 -30.89 -0.52
CA ALA A 248 -11.30 -29.83 -0.46
C ALA A 248 -10.16 -30.18 0.50
N ASP A 249 -10.45 -30.64 1.71
CA ASP A 249 -9.45 -31.03 2.71
C ASP A 249 -8.50 -32.14 2.21
N GLU A 250 -9.03 -33.10 1.45
CA GLU A 250 -8.29 -34.26 0.97
C GLU A 250 -7.53 -33.99 -0.33
N TYR A 251 -8.10 -33.22 -1.27
CA TYR A 251 -7.59 -33.13 -2.63
C TYR A 251 -7.13 -31.73 -3.07
N SER A 252 -7.49 -30.66 -2.35
CA SER A 252 -7.08 -29.31 -2.72
C SER A 252 -5.60 -29.10 -2.45
N GLU A 253 -4.90 -28.60 -3.47
CA GLU A 253 -3.49 -28.22 -3.44
C GLU A 253 -3.31 -26.74 -3.09
N ASP A 254 -4.40 -26.00 -2.87
CA ASP A 254 -4.36 -24.62 -2.40
C ASP A 254 -3.77 -24.53 -0.97
N PRO A 255 -2.68 -23.76 -0.76
CA PRO A 255 -2.12 -23.53 0.56
C PRO A 255 -3.14 -22.93 1.55
N GLY A 256 -4.05 -22.09 1.08
CA GLY A 256 -5.06 -21.45 1.94
C GLY A 256 -6.17 -22.38 2.42
N ASN A 257 -6.18 -23.65 1.98
CA ASN A 257 -6.99 -24.71 2.59
C ASN A 257 -6.49 -25.12 3.99
N THR A 258 -5.32 -24.63 4.41
CA THR A 258 -4.77 -24.90 5.75
C THR A 258 -4.63 -23.59 6.52
N ASN A 259 -5.30 -23.49 7.66
CA ASN A 259 -5.24 -22.34 8.55
C ASN A 259 -3.84 -22.18 9.19
N PRO A 260 -3.51 -21.00 9.76
CA PRO A 260 -2.24 -20.78 10.45
C PRO A 260 -1.96 -21.73 11.63
N ASP A 261 -3.00 -22.31 12.23
CA ASP A 261 -2.90 -23.31 13.30
C ASP A 261 -2.73 -24.76 12.79
N GLY A 262 -2.64 -24.94 11.47
CA GLY A 262 -2.48 -26.24 10.80
C GLY A 262 -3.79 -26.99 10.57
N THR A 263 -4.95 -26.45 10.96
CA THR A 263 -6.25 -27.07 10.71
C THR A 263 -6.71 -26.88 9.27
N LYS A 264 -7.46 -27.84 8.74
CA LYS A 264 -8.09 -27.70 7.42
C LYS A 264 -9.40 -26.91 7.51
N ASN A 265 -9.72 -26.10 6.50
CA ASN A 265 -10.90 -25.22 6.50
C ASN A 265 -11.97 -25.62 5.46
N GLY A 266 -11.79 -26.72 4.72
CA GLY A 266 -12.71 -27.17 3.69
C GLY A 266 -12.71 -26.27 2.45
N GLY A 267 -11.56 -25.69 2.12
CA GLY A 267 -11.35 -24.79 0.99
C GLY A 267 -12.04 -23.44 1.13
N LEU A 268 -12.43 -23.05 2.36
CA LEU A 268 -13.28 -21.90 2.64
C LEU A 268 -12.51 -20.58 2.64
N TYR A 269 -13.05 -19.60 1.92
CA TYR A 269 -12.65 -18.20 1.96
C TYR A 269 -13.90 -17.37 2.24
N GLU A 270 -13.93 -16.67 3.37
CA GLU A 270 -15.09 -15.90 3.81
C GLU A 270 -14.93 -14.40 3.55
N ASN A 271 -15.98 -13.77 3.02
CA ASN A 271 -16.07 -12.32 2.83
C ASN A 271 -14.87 -11.70 2.07
N VAL A 272 -14.38 -12.41 1.05
CA VAL A 272 -13.27 -11.92 0.21
C VAL A 272 -13.84 -11.07 -0.93
N PRO A 273 -13.36 -9.82 -1.14
CA PRO A 273 -13.74 -9.02 -2.30
C PRO A 273 -13.38 -9.72 -3.60
N ALA A 274 -14.31 -9.80 -4.55
CA ALA A 274 -14.12 -10.58 -5.76
C ALA A 274 -12.95 -10.06 -6.63
N GLY A 275 -12.56 -8.78 -6.48
CA GLY A 275 -11.41 -8.19 -7.15
C GLY A 275 -10.05 -8.74 -6.70
N GLN A 276 -10.00 -9.49 -5.59
CA GLN A 276 -8.78 -10.20 -5.16
C GLN A 276 -8.59 -11.53 -5.90
N TRP A 277 -9.61 -12.02 -6.61
CA TRP A 277 -9.51 -13.26 -7.37
C TRP A 277 -8.90 -13.03 -8.75
N THR A 278 -8.21 -14.05 -9.27
CA THR A 278 -7.81 -14.06 -10.69
C THR A 278 -9.03 -13.89 -11.59
N SER A 279 -8.87 -13.31 -12.78
CA SER A 279 -10.02 -12.90 -13.61
C SER A 279 -11.01 -14.03 -13.90
N ALA A 280 -10.54 -15.25 -14.20
CA ALA A 280 -11.40 -16.41 -14.44
C ALA A 280 -12.12 -16.88 -13.16
N PHE A 281 -11.44 -16.87 -12.01
CA PHE A 281 -12.03 -17.24 -10.73
C PHE A 281 -13.07 -16.19 -10.28
N LYS A 282 -12.78 -14.90 -10.47
CA LYS A 282 -13.71 -13.78 -10.25
C LYS A 282 -14.98 -13.96 -11.09
N GLU A 283 -14.82 -14.18 -12.40
CA GLU A 283 -15.96 -14.36 -13.31
C GLU A 283 -16.84 -15.54 -12.87
N ALA A 284 -16.23 -16.68 -12.55
CA ALA A 284 -16.97 -17.84 -12.04
C ALA A 284 -17.68 -17.53 -10.72
N THR A 285 -17.00 -16.89 -9.78
CA THR A 285 -17.55 -16.52 -8.46
C THR A 285 -18.73 -15.55 -8.59
N LEU A 286 -18.66 -14.58 -9.52
CA LEU A 286 -19.70 -13.59 -9.75
C LEU A 286 -20.88 -14.10 -10.60
N SER A 287 -20.71 -15.18 -11.36
CA SER A 287 -21.76 -15.72 -12.25
C SER A 287 -22.45 -16.98 -11.73
N LEU A 288 -21.74 -17.82 -10.97
CA LEU A 288 -22.24 -19.09 -10.48
C LEU A 288 -23.46 -18.89 -9.55
N PRO A 289 -24.55 -19.67 -9.71
CA PRO A 289 -25.64 -19.67 -8.74
C PRO A 289 -25.13 -20.06 -7.35
N LEU A 290 -25.75 -19.49 -6.31
CA LEU A 290 -25.36 -19.80 -4.93
C LEU A 290 -25.57 -21.29 -4.64
N HIS A 291 -24.59 -21.89 -3.96
CA HIS A 291 -24.54 -23.29 -3.55
C HIS A 291 -24.48 -24.32 -4.69
N GLU A 292 -24.27 -23.90 -5.93
CA GLU A 292 -23.97 -24.81 -7.04
C GLU A 292 -22.47 -25.08 -7.17
N VAL A 293 -22.13 -26.27 -7.68
CA VAL A 293 -20.75 -26.67 -7.98
C VAL A 293 -20.43 -26.27 -9.42
N SER A 294 -19.39 -25.45 -9.61
CA SER A 294 -18.94 -25.00 -10.93
C SER A 294 -18.43 -26.15 -11.80
N ASP A 295 -18.37 -25.94 -13.11
CA ASP A 295 -17.45 -26.72 -13.95
C ASP A 295 -15.99 -26.32 -13.61
N PRO A 296 -14.97 -27.12 -13.98
CA PRO A 296 -13.58 -26.76 -13.71
C PRO A 296 -13.18 -25.43 -14.38
N VAL A 297 -12.73 -24.49 -13.56
CA VAL A 297 -12.31 -23.15 -13.97
C VAL A 297 -10.79 -23.13 -14.10
N LYS A 298 -10.27 -22.88 -15.29
CA LYS A 298 -8.82 -22.78 -15.52
C LYS A 298 -8.29 -21.42 -15.09
N THR A 299 -7.23 -21.41 -14.28
CA THR A 299 -6.40 -20.23 -14.00
C THR A 299 -4.93 -20.54 -14.24
N GLU A 300 -4.04 -19.57 -14.01
CA GLU A 300 -2.59 -19.76 -14.08
C GLU A 300 -2.05 -20.79 -13.07
N TYR A 301 -2.78 -21.04 -11.97
CA TYR A 301 -2.38 -22.02 -10.95
C TYR A 301 -2.78 -23.45 -11.30
N GLY A 302 -3.80 -23.64 -12.13
CA GLY A 302 -4.39 -24.96 -12.37
C GLY A 302 -5.90 -24.89 -12.59
N TYR A 303 -6.61 -25.96 -12.24
CA TYR A 303 -8.06 -26.06 -12.36
C TYR A 303 -8.74 -25.96 -11.00
N HIS A 304 -9.77 -25.12 -10.94
CA HIS A 304 -10.55 -24.87 -9.73
C HIS A 304 -11.95 -25.46 -9.88
N VAL A 305 -12.42 -26.16 -8.86
CA VAL A 305 -13.86 -26.44 -8.68
C VAL A 305 -14.35 -25.54 -7.57
N ILE A 306 -15.41 -24.76 -7.82
CA ILE A 306 -15.83 -23.66 -6.95
C ILE A 306 -17.28 -23.86 -6.52
N VAL A 307 -17.59 -23.52 -5.26
CA VAL A 307 -18.93 -23.34 -4.72
C VAL A 307 -19.01 -21.95 -4.12
N VAL A 308 -20.02 -21.17 -4.49
CA VAL A 308 -20.25 -19.83 -3.92
C VAL A 308 -21.33 -19.94 -2.85
N GLU A 309 -20.98 -19.71 -1.59
CA GLU A 309 -21.91 -19.79 -0.46
C GLU A 309 -22.63 -18.47 -0.20
N ASN A 310 -21.97 -17.34 -0.43
CA ASN A 310 -22.56 -16.01 -0.26
C ASN A 310 -21.98 -15.01 -1.26
N ARG A 311 -22.81 -14.02 -1.64
CA ARG A 311 -22.41 -12.83 -2.40
C ARG A 311 -23.10 -11.60 -1.84
N GLU A 312 -22.32 -10.59 -1.50
CA GLU A 312 -22.80 -9.32 -0.96
C GLU A 312 -22.16 -8.15 -1.70
N GLU A 313 -22.95 -7.47 -2.53
CA GLU A 313 -22.52 -6.23 -3.17
C GLU A 313 -22.35 -5.13 -2.13
N GLN A 314 -21.14 -4.55 -2.06
CA GLN A 314 -20.89 -3.42 -1.16
C GLN A 314 -21.45 -2.13 -1.76
N PRO A 315 -22.19 -1.31 -1.00
CA PRO A 315 -22.69 -0.03 -1.49
C PRO A 315 -21.52 0.94 -1.74
N PHE A 316 -21.70 1.88 -2.67
CA PHE A 316 -20.70 2.92 -2.98
C PHE A 316 -20.10 3.59 -1.74
N ASP A 317 -20.94 3.98 -0.78
CA ASP A 317 -20.47 4.66 0.44
C ASP A 317 -19.52 3.81 1.28
N ALA A 318 -19.61 2.48 1.22
CA ALA A 318 -18.71 1.56 1.92
C ALA A 318 -17.32 1.47 1.27
N VAL A 319 -17.22 1.77 -0.03
CA VAL A 319 -15.97 1.68 -0.81
C VAL A 319 -15.47 3.02 -1.33
N LYS A 320 -16.18 4.11 -1.05
CA LYS A 320 -15.83 5.47 -1.50
C LYS A 320 -14.41 5.86 -1.08
N GLU A 321 -14.03 5.58 0.16
CA GLU A 321 -12.69 5.91 0.66
C GLU A 321 -11.59 5.14 -0.08
N GLN A 322 -11.83 3.85 -0.38
CA GLN A 322 -10.93 3.03 -1.20
C GLN A 322 -10.79 3.60 -2.62
N LEU A 323 -11.90 3.98 -3.25
CA LEU A 323 -11.91 4.58 -4.59
C LEU A 323 -11.22 5.95 -4.62
N THR A 324 -11.42 6.77 -3.58
CA THR A 324 -10.70 8.04 -3.42
C THR A 324 -9.19 7.81 -3.32
N TYR A 325 -8.77 6.82 -2.53
CA TYR A 325 -7.37 6.44 -2.39
C TYR A 325 -6.77 5.96 -3.71
N GLU A 326 -7.48 5.10 -4.44
CA GLU A 326 -7.07 4.63 -5.77
C GLU A 326 -6.95 5.79 -6.76
N ALA A 327 -7.93 6.68 -6.79
CA ALA A 327 -7.91 7.86 -7.64
C ALA A 327 -6.72 8.79 -7.31
N ALA A 328 -6.44 9.03 -6.03
CA ALA A 328 -5.31 9.83 -5.59
C ALA A 328 -3.96 9.20 -5.99
N ASN A 329 -3.83 7.87 -5.83
CA ASN A 329 -2.65 7.12 -6.28
C ASN A 329 -2.43 7.21 -7.79
N ASN A 330 -3.50 7.02 -8.57
CA ASN A 330 -3.44 7.12 -10.02
C ASN A 330 -3.09 8.55 -10.47
N ALA A 331 -3.64 9.56 -9.80
CA ALA A 331 -3.32 10.96 -10.07
C ALA A 331 -1.85 11.27 -9.76
N TRP A 332 -1.31 10.81 -8.63
CA TRP A 332 0.12 10.92 -8.36
C TRP A 332 0.97 10.19 -9.40
N TYR A 333 0.66 8.93 -9.68
CA TYR A 333 1.46 8.12 -10.60
C TYR A 333 1.52 8.77 -11.98
N THR A 334 0.39 9.27 -12.47
CA THR A 334 0.30 10.00 -13.74
C THR A 334 1.13 11.28 -13.67
N PHE A 335 0.97 12.07 -12.60
CA PHE A 335 1.75 13.30 -12.41
C PHE A 335 3.26 13.02 -12.38
N TYR A 336 3.70 12.10 -11.53
CA TYR A 336 5.11 11.79 -11.30
C TYR A 336 5.79 11.22 -12.54
N ASN A 337 5.13 10.32 -13.28
CA ASN A 337 5.76 9.65 -14.43
C ASN A 337 5.57 10.41 -15.75
N GLU A 338 4.47 11.13 -15.93
CA GLU A 338 4.14 11.74 -17.22
C GLU A 338 4.30 13.26 -17.26
N GLU A 339 4.07 13.94 -16.14
CA GLU A 339 4.06 15.41 -16.08
C GLU A 339 5.34 15.98 -15.48
N LEU A 340 5.75 15.50 -14.30
CA LEU A 340 6.93 15.97 -13.56
C LEU A 340 8.20 16.02 -14.42
N PRO A 341 8.54 15.02 -15.27
CA PRO A 341 9.75 15.07 -16.09
C PRO A 341 9.78 16.25 -17.07
N LYS A 342 8.60 16.79 -17.45
CA LYS A 342 8.48 17.95 -18.33
C LYS A 342 8.62 19.28 -17.57
N LEU A 343 8.41 19.25 -16.25
CA LEU A 343 8.52 20.42 -15.37
C LEU A 343 9.94 20.63 -14.85
N ILE A 344 10.72 19.56 -14.70
CA ILE A 344 12.12 19.63 -14.26
C ILE A 344 12.98 20.22 -15.38
N GLN A 345 13.70 21.30 -15.07
CA GLN A 345 14.55 22.03 -16.02
C GLN A 345 16.03 21.63 -15.87
N GLU A 346 16.52 21.54 -14.63
CA GLU A 346 17.92 21.26 -14.31
C GLU A 346 18.01 20.42 -13.03
N LYS A 347 18.95 19.46 -12.98
CA LYS A 347 19.33 18.72 -11.78
C LYS A 347 20.86 18.64 -11.67
N HIS A 348 21.38 19.04 -10.52
CA HIS A 348 22.79 19.00 -10.15
C HIS A 348 22.88 18.30 -8.79
N LEU A 349 22.87 16.96 -8.82
CA LEU A 349 22.89 16.17 -7.60
C LEU A 349 24.25 16.32 -6.90
N PRO A 350 24.28 16.79 -5.65
CA PRO A 350 25.51 16.88 -4.86
C PRO A 350 25.96 15.50 -4.40
N GLN A 351 27.18 15.41 -3.88
CA GLN A 351 27.68 14.21 -3.22
C GLN A 351 27.49 14.32 -1.71
N GLN A 352 27.59 13.18 -1.03
CA GLN A 352 27.66 13.17 0.42
C GLN A 352 29.00 13.75 0.87
N ALA A 353 28.95 14.72 1.78
CA ALA A 353 30.15 15.25 2.43
C ALA A 353 30.86 14.11 3.19
N SER A 354 32.20 14.09 3.10
CA SER A 354 33.05 13.09 3.75
C SER A 354 33.12 13.25 5.27
#